data_AF-A0A2D0N2C9-F1
#
_entry.id   AF-A0A2D0N2C9-F1
#
_cell.length_a   1.000
_cell.length_b   1.000
_cell.length_c   1.000
_cell.angle_alpha   90.00
_cell.angle_beta   90.00
_cell.angle_gamma   90.00
#
_symmetry.space_group_name_H-M   'P 1'
#
loop_
_entity.id
_entity.type
_entity.pdbx_description
1 polymer ?
#
loop_
_entity_poly.entity_id
_entity_poly.type
_entity_poly.pdbx_seq_one_letter_code
_entity_poly.pdbx_strand_id
1 'polypeptide(L)' 'MFGLFKKDPVKKLEKEYYETLEKARDIQRAGDIKAYSAMMAKSEEIWARIEALRNPKKEQ' A
#
# COMPACT_ATOMS: atom_id res chain seq x y z
N MET A 1 -12.08 22.48 -18.34
CA MET A 1 -10.95 21.87 -19.07
C MET A 1 -9.94 21.35 -18.06
N PHE A 2 -9.61 20.07 -18.18
CA PHE A 2 -8.84 19.21 -17.26
C PHE A 2 -7.36 19.61 -17.11
N GLY A 3 -7.09 20.78 -16.55
CA GLY A 3 -5.78 21.08 -15.96
C GLY A 3 -5.85 20.81 -14.46
N LEU A 4 -4.75 20.30 -13.86
CA LEU A 4 -4.47 20.25 -12.40
C LEU A 4 -4.59 18.91 -11.65
N PHE A 5 -4.45 17.75 -12.31
CA PHE A 5 -4.13 16.51 -11.57
C PHE A 5 -2.84 15.88 -12.08
N LYS A 6 -1.68 16.46 -11.72
CA LYS A 6 -0.48 15.65 -11.61
C LYS A 6 -0.81 14.59 -10.54
N LYS A 7 -1.06 13.35 -10.95
CA LYS A 7 -1.32 12.25 -10.02
C LYS A 7 -0.10 12.11 -9.12
N ASP A 8 -0.27 12.44 -7.85
CA ASP A 8 0.74 12.20 -6.83
C ASP A 8 0.91 10.67 -6.71
N PRO A 9 2.06 10.10 -7.13
CA PRO A 9 2.26 8.66 -7.13
C PRO A 9 2.23 8.08 -5.70
N VAL A 10 2.59 8.88 -4.69
CA VAL A 10 2.49 8.50 -3.28
C VAL A 10 1.04 8.34 -2.88
N LYS A 11 0.17 9.32 -3.18
CA LYS A 11 -1.27 9.23 -2.87
C LYS A 11 -1.95 8.02 -3.53
N LYS A 12 -1.51 7.64 -4.74
CA LYS A 12 -2.01 6.43 -5.40
C LYS A 12 -1.64 5.17 -4.60
N LEU A 13 -0.39 5.06 -4.17
CA LEU A 13 0.09 3.91 -3.39
C LEU A 13 -0.51 3.88 -1.99
N GLU A 14 -0.72 5.03 -1.34
CA GLU A 14 -1.40 5.09 -0.04
C GLU A 14 -2.83 4.54 -0.14
N LYS A 15 -3.56 4.92 -1.20
CA LYS A 15 -4.89 4.35 -1.44
C LYS A 15 -4.82 2.83 -1.62
N GLU A 16 -3.89 2.33 -2.43
CA GLU A 16 -3.69 0.88 -2.63
C GLU A 16 -3.32 0.15 -1.33
N TYR A 17 -2.49 0.78 -0.50
CA TYR A 17 -2.11 0.27 0.82
C TYR A 17 -3.34 0.12 1.72
N TYR A 18 -4.17 1.16 1.85
CA TYR A 18 -5.38 1.10 2.67
C TYR A 18 -6.39 0.07 2.17
N GLU A 19 -6.61 -0.02 0.86
CA GLU A 19 -7.46 -1.06 0.26
C GLU A 19 -6.93 -2.48 0.53
N THR A 20 -5.60 -2.64 0.55
CA THR A 20 -4.95 -3.93 0.86
C THR A 20 -5.13 -4.29 2.34
N LEU A 21 -4.99 -3.32 3.25
CA LEU A 21 -5.24 -3.53 4.69
C LEU A 21 -6.70 -3.87 4.98
N GLU A 22 -7.65 -3.22 4.31
CA GLU A 22 -9.07 -3.54 4.46
C GLU A 22 -9.37 -4.99 4.06
N LYS A 23 -8.84 -5.42 2.90
CA LYS A 23 -8.93 -6.82 2.47
C LYS A 23 -8.27 -7.77 3.45
N ALA A 24 -7.08 -7.43 3.95
CA ALA A 24 -6.38 -8.23 4.96
C ALA A 24 -7.23 -8.39 6.22
N ARG A 25 -7.86 -7.32 6.70
CA ARG A 25 -8.77 -7.35 7.86
C ARG A 25 -9.94 -8.32 7.65
N ASP A 26 -10.57 -8.26 6.49
CA ASP A 26 -11.73 -9.11 6.21
C ASP A 26 -11.32 -10.58 6.06
N ILE A 27 -10.16 -10.86 5.44
CA ILE A 27 -9.56 -12.20 5.39
C ILE A 27 -9.24 -12.71 6.80
N GLN A 28 -8.65 -11.87 7.65
CA GLN A 28 -8.34 -12.20 9.04
C GLN A 28 -9.61 -12.56 9.82
N ARG A 29 -10.69 -11.79 9.64
CA ARG A 29 -12.00 -12.05 10.27
C ARG A 29 -12.66 -13.34 9.78
N ALA A 30 -12.41 -13.73 8.53
CA ALA A 30 -12.82 -15.01 7.99
C ALA A 30 -11.97 -16.19 8.52
N GLY A 31 -10.87 -15.92 9.22
CA GLY A 31 -10.01 -16.93 9.84
C GLY A 31 -8.98 -17.55 8.89
N ASP A 32 -8.82 -17.04 7.66
CA ASP A 32 -7.81 -17.53 6.73
C ASP A 32 -6.46 -16.87 7.00
N ILE A 33 -5.73 -17.43 7.97
CA ILE A 33 -4.44 -16.89 8.42
C ILE A 33 -3.40 -16.92 7.30
N LYS A 34 -3.40 -17.93 6.42
CA LYS A 34 -2.42 -18.03 5.33
C LYS A 34 -2.64 -16.92 4.31
N ALA A 35 -3.88 -16.70 3.88
CA ALA A 35 -4.21 -15.61 2.97
C ALA A 35 -3.99 -14.25 3.62
N TYR A 36 -4.26 -14.11 4.92
CA TYR A 36 -3.99 -12.89 5.68
C TYR A 36 -2.49 -12.56 5.66
N SER A 37 -1.62 -13.52 5.99
CA SER A 37 -0.16 -13.32 5.96
C SER A 37 0.33 -12.89 4.58
N ALA A 38 -0.19 -13.50 3.51
CA ALA A 38 0.15 -13.09 2.14
C ALA A 38 -0.31 -11.66 1.82
N MET A 39 -1.50 -11.27 2.27
CA MET A 39 -2.03 -9.91 2.06
C MET A 39 -1.23 -8.87 2.86
N MET A 40 -0.81 -9.20 4.08
CA MET A 40 0.04 -8.33 4.88
C MET A 40 1.42 -8.14 4.25
N ALA A 41 2.06 -9.21 3.75
CA ALA A 41 3.33 -9.09 3.01
C ALA A 41 3.20 -8.13 1.81
N LYS A 42 2.10 -8.23 1.05
CA LYS A 42 1.80 -7.28 -0.03
C LYS A 42 1.65 -5.84 0.47
N SER A 43 1.03 -5.64 1.63
CA SER A 43 0.89 -4.29 2.20
C SER A 43 2.25 -3.68 2.56
N GLU A 44 3.19 -4.49 3.06
CA GLU A 44 4.56 -4.07 3.37
C GLU A 44 5.33 -3.69 2.10
N GLU A 45 5.17 -4.44 1.00
CA GLU A 45 5.76 -4.08 -0.28
C GLU A 45 5.26 -2.72 -0.80
N ILE A 46 3.96 -2.44 -0.66
CA ILE A 46 3.39 -1.15 -1.04
C ILE A 46 3.95 -0.04 -0.14
N TRP A 47 4.06 -0.29 1.16
CA TRP A 47 4.63 0.67 2.11
C TRP A 47 6.10 0.99 1.79
N ALA A 48 6.92 -0.02 1.49
CA ALA A 48 8.30 0.18 1.08
C ALA A 48 8.42 1.08 -0.16
N ARG A 49 7.51 0.93 -1.14
CA ARG A 49 7.44 1.83 -2.32
C ARG A 49 7.05 3.25 -1.94
N ILE A 50 6.11 3.42 -1.00
CA ILE A 50 5.74 4.74 -0.46
C ILE A 50 6.96 5.39 0.21
N GLU A 51 7.69 4.66 1.03
CA GLU A 51 8.88 5.17 1.71
C GLU A 51 9.98 5.56 0.72
N ALA A 52 10.24 4.74 -0.31
CA ALA A 52 11.21 5.04 -1.36
C ALA A 52 10.89 6.35 -2.11
N LEU A 53 9.60 6.59 -2.39
CA LEU A 53 9.16 7.82 -3.05
C LEU A 53 9.18 9.05 -2.13
N ARG A 54 8.91 8.85 -0.83
CA ARG A 54 8.93 9.94 0.17
C ARG A 54 10.33 10.34 0.58
N ASN A 55 11.24 9.39 0.65
CA ASN A 55 12.58 9.61 1.17
C ASN A 55 13.65 8.93 0.30
N PRO A 56 13.90 9.46 -0.92
CA PRO A 56 14.78 8.84 -1.90
C PRO A 56 16.28 8.81 -1.51
N LYS A 57 16.64 9.25 -0.29
CA LYS A 57 18.03 9.36 0.19
C LYS A 57 18.44 8.32 1.24
N LYS A 58 17.59 7.34 1.58
CA LYS A 58 17.88 6.34 2.63
C LYS A 58 18.84 5.20 2.22
N GLU A 59 19.41 5.23 1.01
CA GLU A 59 20.39 4.25 0.52
C GLU A 59 21.82 4.83 0.36
N GLN A 60 22.19 5.83 1.15
CA GLN A 60 23.58 6.30 1.25
C GLN A 60 24.15 6.10 2.65
#